data_AF-A0A553QNU6-F1
#
_entry.id   AF-A0A553QNU6-F1
#
_cell.length_a   1.000
_cell.length_b   1.000
_cell.length_c   1.000
_cell.angle_alpha   90.00
_cell.angle_beta   90.00
_cell.angle_gamma   90.00
#
_symmetry.space_group_name_H-M   'P 1'
#
loop_
_entity.id
_entity.type
_entity.pdbx_description
1 polymer ?
#
loop_
_entity_poly.entity_id
_entity_poly.type
_entity_poly.pdbx_seq_one_letter_code
_entity_poly.pdbx_strand_id
1 'polypeptide(L)'
;CVEYKEKASVLENKPAGTFVLQVHAVDADEGANGKVAYGFMHKDSTVPAFSIDPETGVIITAVKFDRERQREYAVTVTATDQAADPLIGICQLNILILDENDNSPKFENFRYECEQ
;
A
#
# COMPACT_ATOMS: atom_id res chain seq x y z
N CYS A 1 -16.29 4.89 0.90
CA CYS A 1 -15.51 4.95 -0.35
C CYS A 1 -14.15 5.53 0.01
N VAL A 2 -13.10 4.71 -0.04
CA VAL A 2 -11.78 5.06 0.51
C VAL A 2 -10.92 5.50 -0.67
N GLU A 3 -10.81 6.81 -0.87
CA GLU A 3 -9.88 7.41 -1.83
C GLU A 3 -8.47 7.32 -1.29
N TYR A 4 -7.77 6.23 -1.59
CA TYR A 4 -6.33 6.18 -1.40
C TYR A 4 -5.72 5.67 -2.69
N LYS A 5 -4.62 6.30 -3.11
CA LYS A 5 -3.91 5.98 -4.34
C LYS A 5 -3.74 4.47 -4.51
N GLU A 6 -4.49 3.91 -5.44
CA GLU A 6 -4.37 2.52 -5.92
C GLU A 6 -3.04 2.28 -6.67
N LYS A 7 -2.14 3.27 -6.67
CA LYS A 7 -0.89 3.28 -7.42
C LYS A 7 0.25 3.78 -6.55
N ALA A 8 1.26 2.95 -6.36
CA ALA A 8 2.52 3.31 -5.74
C ALA A 8 3.66 3.21 -6.76
N SER A 9 4.78 3.84 -6.46
CA SER A 9 5.97 3.75 -7.27
C SER A 9 7.21 3.62 -6.42
N VAL A 10 8.10 2.72 -6.80
CA VAL A 10 9.38 2.47 -6.11
C VAL A 10 10.52 2.50 -7.12
N LEU A 11 11.66 3.01 -6.70
CA LEU A 11 12.85 3.05 -7.54
C LEU A 11 13.45 1.64 -7.70
N GLU A 12 13.85 1.30 -8.92
CA GLU A 12 14.67 0.11 -9.16
C GLU A 12 16.04 0.23 -8.47
N ASN A 13 16.73 -0.90 -8.38
CA ASN A 13 18.06 -1.00 -7.78
C ASN A 13 18.20 -0.64 -6.30
N LYS A 14 17.12 -0.28 -5.61
CA LYS A 14 17.15 -0.05 -4.17
C LYS A 14 17.31 -1.38 -3.38
N PRO A 15 18.00 -1.35 -2.23
CA PRO A 15 18.13 -2.53 -1.38
C PRO A 15 16.76 -2.97 -0.83
N ALA A 16 16.68 -4.22 -0.41
CA ALA A 16 15.54 -4.69 0.40
C ALA A 16 15.41 -3.85 1.68
N GLY A 17 14.18 -3.63 2.13
CA GLY A 17 13.83 -2.74 3.23
C GLY A 17 13.57 -1.29 2.79
N THR A 18 13.47 -1.02 1.50
CA THR A 18 13.14 0.32 1.01
C THR A 18 11.65 0.58 1.19
N PHE A 19 11.31 1.74 1.76
CA PHE A 19 9.94 2.18 1.91
C PHE A 19 9.28 2.40 0.54
N VAL A 20 8.09 1.83 0.35
CA VAL A 20 7.29 1.97 -0.89
C VAL A 20 6.11 2.91 -0.67
N LEU A 21 5.26 2.56 0.29
CA LEU A 21 4.00 3.23 0.60
C LEU A 21 3.60 2.88 2.03
N GLN A 22 2.82 3.73 2.66
CA GLN A 22 2.06 3.38 3.86
C GLN A 22 0.57 3.38 3.52
N VAL A 23 -0.12 2.28 3.78
CA VAL A 23 -1.59 2.22 3.68
C VAL A 23 -2.20 2.58 5.03
N HIS A 24 -3.35 3.24 4.98
CA HIS A 24 -4.10 3.59 6.18
C HIS A 24 -5.58 3.26 5.95
N ALA A 25 -6.11 2.36 6.77
CA ALA A 25 -7.53 2.06 6.84
C ALA A 25 -8.18 3.01 7.84
N VAL A 26 -9.22 3.72 7.40
CA VAL A 26 -10.03 4.56 8.26
C VAL A 26 -11.31 3.80 8.55
N ASP A 27 -11.47 3.36 9.79
CA ASP A 27 -12.74 2.82 10.27
C ASP A 27 -13.66 3.97 10.68
N ALA A 28 -14.94 3.88 10.31
CA ALA A 28 -15.91 4.95 10.54
C ALA A 28 -16.49 4.94 11.96
N ASP A 29 -16.27 3.85 12.71
CA ASP A 29 -16.81 3.65 14.05
C ASP A 29 -15.73 3.93 15.11
N GLU A 30 -15.75 5.17 15.61
CA GLU A 30 -15.13 5.64 16.85
C GLU A 30 -13.63 5.35 17.10
N GLY A 31 -12.79 6.10 16.38
CA GLY A 31 -11.59 6.71 16.97
C GLY A 31 -10.24 6.10 16.61
N ALA A 32 -9.17 6.84 16.95
CA ALA A 32 -7.78 6.61 16.57
C ALA A 32 -7.11 5.31 17.12
N ASN A 33 -7.89 4.34 17.59
CA ASN A 33 -7.43 3.12 18.24
C ASN A 33 -8.10 1.84 17.71
N GLY A 34 -8.78 1.88 16.56
CA GLY A 34 -9.18 0.67 15.86
C GLY A 34 -7.93 -0.14 15.52
N LYS A 35 -7.74 -1.28 16.19
CA LYS A 35 -6.64 -2.20 15.87
C LYS A 35 -6.96 -2.84 14.53
N VAL A 36 -6.37 -2.31 13.47
CA VAL A 36 -6.49 -2.87 12.12
C VAL A 36 -5.23 -3.68 11.83
N ALA A 37 -5.41 -4.93 11.43
CA ALA A 37 -4.35 -5.78 10.94
C ALA A 37 -4.24 -5.62 9.42
N TYR A 38 -3.09 -5.14 8.95
CA TYR A 38 -2.78 -5.10 7.52
C TYR A 38 -2.09 -6.38 7.07
N GLY A 39 -2.34 -6.79 5.84
CA GLY A 39 -1.74 -7.98 5.26
C GLY A 39 -1.83 -7.99 3.73
N PHE A 40 -1.08 -8.88 3.11
CA PHE A 40 -1.25 -9.20 1.70
C PHE A 40 -2.17 -10.40 1.53
N MET A 41 -2.98 -10.36 0.49
CA MET A 41 -3.76 -11.53 0.12
C MET A 41 -2.82 -12.63 -0.41
N HIS A 42 -2.77 -13.76 0.28
CA HIS A 42 -1.86 -14.89 -0.02
C HIS A 42 -2.00 -15.48 -1.44
N LYS A 43 -2.99 -15.06 -2.23
CA LYS A 43 -3.19 -15.51 -3.61
C LYS A 43 -2.28 -14.80 -4.62
N ASP A 44 -1.62 -13.72 -4.23
CA ASP A 44 -0.74 -12.97 -5.12
C ASP A 44 0.65 -13.62 -5.18
N SER A 45 1.08 -14.01 -6.39
CA SER A 45 2.44 -14.56 -6.62
C SER A 45 3.57 -13.52 -6.43
N THR A 46 3.20 -12.26 -6.16
CA THR A 46 4.06 -11.10 -5.92
C THR A 46 4.40 -10.88 -4.44
N VAL A 47 3.75 -11.62 -3.53
CA VAL A 47 3.97 -11.60 -2.07
C VAL A 47 5.44 -11.79 -1.65
N PRO A 48 6.31 -12.61 -2.30
CA PRO A 48 7.71 -12.70 -1.86
C PRO A 48 8.54 -11.44 -2.19
N ALA A 49 8.01 -10.50 -3.00
CA ALA A 49 8.75 -9.31 -3.41
C ALA A 49 8.52 -8.10 -2.49
N PHE A 50 7.42 -8.07 -1.74
CA PHE A 50 7.03 -6.98 -0.86
C PHE A 50 6.69 -7.50 0.53
N SER A 51 6.92 -6.68 1.55
CA SER A 51 6.50 -6.97 2.93
C SER A 51 5.66 -5.81 3.45
N ILE A 52 4.64 -6.12 4.24
CA ILE A 52 3.75 -5.13 4.85
C ILE A 52 3.79 -5.32 6.36
N ASP A 53 3.92 -4.21 7.07
CA ASP A 53 3.84 -4.18 8.52
C ASP A 53 2.36 -4.24 8.95
N PRO A 54 1.96 -5.24 9.75
CA PRO A 54 0.57 -5.47 10.08
C PRO A 54 -0.01 -4.44 11.05
N GLU A 55 0.83 -3.67 11.75
CA GLU A 55 0.38 -2.68 12.73
C GLU A 55 0.32 -1.27 12.13
N THR A 56 1.32 -0.93 11.32
CA THR A 56 1.49 0.43 10.75
C THR A 56 1.02 0.56 9.31
N GLY A 57 0.78 -0.56 8.61
CA GLY A 57 0.43 -0.57 7.18
C GLY A 57 1.59 -0.16 6.28
N VAL A 58 2.83 -0.16 6.78
CA VAL A 58 4.01 0.23 6.00
C VAL A 58 4.42 -0.90 5.06
N ILE A 59 4.48 -0.61 3.77
CA ILE A 59 4.93 -1.53 2.72
C ILE A 59 6.39 -1.23 2.39
N ILE A 60 7.22 -2.27 2.46
CA ILE A 60 8.64 -2.24 2.14
C ILE A 60 8.98 -3.26 1.05
N THR A 61 10.08 -3.01 0.34
CA THR A 61 10.64 -3.98 -0.60
C THR A 61 11.27 -5.15 0.15
N ALA A 62 10.98 -6.39 -0.22
CA ALA A 62 11.65 -7.58 0.32
C ALA A 62 12.85 -8.01 -0.54
N VAL A 63 12.89 -7.55 -1.80
CA VAL A 63 13.91 -7.89 -2.79
C VAL A 63 14.36 -6.65 -3.55
N LYS A 64 15.49 -6.78 -4.25
CA LYS A 64 15.94 -5.79 -5.22
C LYS A 64 15.10 -5.93 -6.50
N PHE A 65 14.47 -4.84 -6.92
CA PHE A 65 13.69 -4.80 -8.15
C PHE A 65 14.56 -4.47 -9.35
N ASP A 66 14.20 -5.07 -10.48
CA ASP A 66 14.84 -4.92 -11.78
C ASP A 66 13.77 -4.61 -12.81
N ARG A 67 13.80 -3.40 -13.37
CA ARG A 67 12.73 -2.91 -14.25
C ARG A 67 12.68 -3.67 -15.57
N GLU A 68 13.80 -4.18 -16.05
CA GLU A 68 13.89 -4.98 -17.29
C GLU A 68 13.17 -6.32 -17.14
N ARG A 69 13.22 -6.90 -15.94
CA ARG A 69 12.51 -8.14 -15.63
C ARG A 69 11.01 -7.91 -15.44
N GLN A 70 10.63 -6.93 -14.63
CA GLN A 70 9.22 -6.62 -14.37
C GLN A 70 9.06 -5.19 -13.85
N ARG A 71 8.30 -4.38 -14.61
CA ARG A 71 8.07 -2.96 -14.32
C ARG A 71 6.83 -2.67 -13.47
N GLU A 72 5.92 -3.64 -13.34
CA GLU A 72 4.61 -3.45 -12.71
C GLU A 72 4.28 -4.67 -11.85
N TYR A 73 3.82 -4.41 -10.62
CA TYR A 73 3.39 -5.43 -9.66
C TYR A 73 2.00 -5.08 -9.16
N ALA A 74 1.04 -5.99 -9.36
CA ALA A 74 -0.24 -5.91 -8.67
C ALA A 74 -0.11 -6.66 -7.34
N VAL A 75 -0.48 -6.01 -6.25
CA VAL A 75 -0.57 -6.61 -4.92
C VAL A 75 -1.94 -6.28 -4.33
N THR A 76 -2.60 -7.27 -3.75
CA THR A 76 -3.86 -7.04 -3.05
C THR A 76 -3.57 -6.88 -1.56
N VAL A 77 -3.88 -5.71 -1.01
CA VAL A 77 -3.74 -5.41 0.41
C VAL A 77 -5.08 -5.61 1.09
N THR A 78 -5.05 -6.28 2.24
CA THR A 78 -6.22 -6.51 3.09
C THR A 78 -6.02 -5.80 4.41
N ALA A 79 -7.05 -5.11 4.87
CA ALA A 79 -7.12 -4.48 6.19
C ALA A 79 -8.28 -5.12 6.94
N THR A 80 -8.01 -5.73 8.09
CA THR A 80 -9.02 -6.40 8.91
C THR A 80 -9.08 -5.73 10.27
N ASP A 81 -10.24 -5.19 10.65
CA ASP A 81 -10.39 -4.68 12.00
C ASP A 81 -10.50 -5.83 13.03
N GLN A 82 -10.18 -5.51 14.28
CA GLN A 82 -10.26 -6.44 15.41
C GLN A 82 -11.54 -6.22 16.24
N ALA A 83 -12.65 -5.79 15.63
CA ALA A 83 -13.94 -5.75 16.31
C ALA A 83 -14.52 -7.16 16.54
N ALA A 84 -15.61 -7.21 17.30
CA ALA A 84 -16.34 -8.47 17.54
C ALA A 84 -16.92 -9.07 16.23
N ASP A 85 -17.29 -8.20 15.29
CA ASP A 85 -17.69 -8.54 13.92
C ASP A 85 -16.67 -7.92 12.96
N PRO A 86 -15.63 -8.66 12.53
CA PRO A 86 -14.55 -8.09 11.74
C PRO A 86 -15.01 -7.78 10.32
N LEU A 87 -14.85 -6.53 9.92
CA LEU A 87 -14.90 -6.06 8.56
C LEU A 87 -13.51 -6.20 7.91
N ILE A 88 -13.54 -6.55 6.63
CA ILE A 88 -12.32 -6.70 5.84
C ILE A 88 -12.41 -5.71 4.68
N GLY A 89 -11.52 -4.71 4.72
CA GLY A 89 -11.23 -3.85 3.59
C GLY A 89 -10.26 -4.55 2.64
N ILE A 90 -10.57 -4.56 1.34
CA ILE A 90 -9.69 -5.09 0.31
C ILE A 90 -9.36 -3.94 -0.64
N CYS A 91 -8.08 -3.73 -0.93
CA CYS A 91 -7.60 -2.71 -1.84
C CYS A 91 -6.59 -3.33 -2.81
N GLN A 92 -6.77 -3.09 -4.10
CA GLN A 92 -5.81 -3.50 -5.12
C GLN A 92 -4.80 -2.37 -5.31
N LEU A 93 -3.52 -2.67 -5.08
CA LEU A 93 -2.43 -1.72 -5.21
C LEU A 93 -1.54 -2.11 -6.39
N ASN A 94 -1.36 -1.18 -7.31
CA ASN A 94 -0.45 -1.31 -8.46
C ASN A 94 0.86 -0.58 -8.17
N ILE A 95 1.95 -1.34 -7.99
CA ILE A 95 3.29 -0.82 -7.72
C ILE A 95 4.07 -0.77 -9.03
N LEU A 96 4.50 0.44 -9.42
CA LEU A 96 5.33 0.69 -10.60
C LEU A 96 6.79 0.78 -10.19
N ILE A 97 7.65 0.04 -10.88
CA ILE A 97 9.10 0.15 -10.75
C ILE A 97 9.57 1.29 -11.65
N LEU A 98 9.93 2.40 -11.03
CA LEU A 98 10.47 3.58 -11.69
C LEU A 98 11.99 3.47 -11.80
N ASP A 99 12.53 4.03 -12.87
CA ASP A 99 13.97 4.24 -13.00
C ASP A 99 14.43 5.23 -11.91
N GLU A 100 15.68 5.11 -11.42
CA GLU A 100 16.23 5.96 -10.34
C GLU A 100 16.06 7.49 -10.58
N ASN A 101 15.79 7.89 -11.82
CA ASN A 101 15.61 9.27 -12.24
C ASN A 101 14.16 9.79 -12.30
N ASP A 102 13.15 9.01 -11.90
CA ASP A 102 11.74 9.43 -11.96
C ASP A 102 11.23 9.95 -10.59
N ASN A 103 11.96 10.89 -9.99
CA ASN A 103 11.49 11.59 -8.79
C ASN A 103 10.54 12.74 -9.20
N SER A 104 9.30 12.42 -9.54
CA SER A 104 8.22 13.42 -9.63
C SER A 104 7.35 13.34 -8.36
N PRO A 105 7.51 14.26 -7.40
CA PRO A 105 6.81 14.21 -6.12
C PRO A 105 5.32 14.51 -6.33
N LYS A 106 4.46 13.49 -6.27
CA LYS A 106 3.01 13.71 -6.26
C LYS A 106 2.53 13.92 -4.82
N PHE A 107 2.61 15.18 -4.38
CA PHE A 107 1.88 15.72 -3.25
C PHE A 107 0.44 15.15 -3.22
N GLU A 108 0.14 14.34 -2.20
CA GLU A 108 -1.24 14.00 -1.86
C GLU A 108 -1.87 15.18 -1.16
N ASN A 109 -2.50 16.05 -1.94
CA ASN A 109 -3.49 16.98 -1.42
C ASN A 109 -4.73 16.82 -2.28
N PHE A 110 -5.67 15.98 -1.86
CA PHE A 110 -7.04 16.11 -2.31
C PHE A 110 -7.90 16.45 -1.09
N ARG A 111 -8.07 17.76 -0.89
CA ARG A 111 -9.21 18.30 -0.14
C ARG A 111 -10.42 18.21 -1.06
N TYR A 112 -11.51 17.62 -0.57
CA TYR A 112 -12.82 17.80 -1.18
C TYR A 112 -13.60 18.77 -0.31
N GLU A 113 -13.82 19.96 -0.85
CA GLU A 113 -14.89 20.85 -0.42
C GLU A 113 -15.98 20.75 -1.49
N CYS A 114 -17.22 20.47 -1.08
CA CYS A 114 -18.37 20.57 -1.95
C CYS A 114 -19.42 21.44 -1.25
N GLU A 115 -19.54 22.68 -1.73
CA GLU A 115 -20.80 23.40 -1.83
C GLU A 115 -21.22 23.26 -3.31
N GLN A 116 -22.46 23.02 -3.73
CA GLN A 116 -23.79 23.20 -3.13
C GLN A 116 -24.80 22.33 -3.88
#